data_AF-F1YE46-F1
#
_entry.id   AF-F1YE46-F1
#
_cell.length_a   1.000
_cell.length_b   1.000
_cell.length_c   1.000
_cell.angle_alpha   90.00
_cell.angle_beta   90.00
_cell.angle_gamma   90.00
#
_symmetry.space_group_name_H-M   'P 1'
#
loop_
_entity.id
_entity.type
_entity.pdbx_description
1 polymer ?
#
loop_
_entity_poly.entity_id
_entity_poly.type
_entity_poly.pdbx_seq_one_letter_code
_entity_poly.pdbx_strand_id
1 'polypeptide(L)'
;MPAIGPAQPVDYYQALALNPSATSEALLPALNQRVALSPPGPERAYAEQARAVLADPGKRRVYDQRLHNPHAKPWTPQELHELAVAQSTRSATGFLAQLKTAPTRILATVAGVLLVGLVVIIVAVSCTGGGTTDVASNPDASNSKPDANTGAGDASCEQIQGSLVEKAAWTRGDPGYAVVLTQATDLPTPIATGLAESNFDGLGTGGKLGQLQDKGVFVVIDAWFNRDMTDHAAVFSADGTLRESLKRPTMSSGPANWPKSFDLEKDDTHGYHHITAGQGVQIPAEAGGTKPGQTYALAILPDAFDDDVVWVLLRGGKQLYKGTLVRFRGEAPTDPRKCTPLG
;
A
#
# COMPACT_ATOMS: atom_id res chain seq x y z
N MET A 1 -33.78 -20.68 -13.87
CA MET A 1 -32.75 -20.85 -12.82
C MET A 1 -31.59 -21.63 -13.44
N PRO A 2 -30.42 -21.03 -13.71
CA PRO A 2 -29.27 -21.77 -14.23
C PRO A 2 -28.66 -22.64 -13.13
N ALA A 3 -28.25 -23.85 -13.51
CA ALA A 3 -27.80 -24.93 -12.64
C ALA A 3 -26.47 -24.63 -11.91
N ILE A 4 -26.38 -25.12 -10.68
CA ILE A 4 -25.16 -25.16 -9.86
C ILE A 4 -24.16 -26.08 -10.57
N GLY A 5 -23.04 -25.52 -11.05
CA GLY A 5 -21.93 -26.29 -11.61
C GLY A 5 -21.28 -27.22 -10.57
N PRO A 6 -20.60 -28.30 -11.00
CA PRO A 6 -20.25 -29.44 -10.17
C PRO A 6 -19.27 -29.07 -9.06
N ALA A 7 -19.34 -29.82 -7.95
CA ALA A 7 -18.44 -29.73 -6.81
C ALA A 7 -16.98 -29.72 -7.28
N GLN A 8 -16.29 -28.61 -7.02
CA GLN A 8 -14.87 -28.47 -7.36
C GLN A 8 -14.03 -29.41 -6.48
N PRO A 9 -12.91 -29.95 -7.02
CA PRO A 9 -12.19 -31.06 -6.41
C PRO A 9 -11.58 -30.70 -5.05
N VAL A 10 -11.51 -31.72 -4.20
CA VAL A 10 -10.98 -31.68 -2.83
C VAL A 10 -9.45 -31.47 -2.80
N ASP A 11 -8.77 -31.69 -3.94
CA ASP A 11 -7.31 -31.71 -4.08
C ASP A 11 -6.82 -30.74 -5.18
N TYR A 12 -6.06 -29.70 -4.80
CA TYR A 12 -5.44 -28.73 -5.69
C TYR A 12 -4.35 -29.34 -6.57
N TYR A 13 -3.63 -30.36 -6.10
CA TYR A 13 -2.57 -31.00 -6.87
C TYR A 13 -3.13 -31.74 -8.07
N GLN A 14 -4.19 -32.52 -7.86
CA GLN A 14 -4.86 -33.23 -8.93
C GLN A 14 -5.58 -32.28 -9.89
N ALA A 15 -6.28 -31.27 -9.35
CA ALA A 15 -7.06 -30.33 -10.14
C ALA A 15 -6.22 -29.48 -11.09
N LEU A 16 -5.00 -29.13 -10.67
CA LEU A 16 -4.09 -28.26 -11.41
C LEU A 16 -2.91 -29.01 -12.03
N ALA A 17 -2.91 -30.35 -11.97
CA ALA A 17 -1.83 -31.21 -12.44
C ALA A 17 -0.45 -30.80 -11.89
N LEU A 18 -0.39 -30.48 -10.59
CA LEU A 18 0.81 -30.06 -9.89
C LEU A 18 1.49 -31.24 -9.21
N ASN A 19 2.82 -31.22 -9.10
CA ASN A 19 3.56 -32.25 -8.39
C ASN A 19 3.49 -32.00 -6.86
N PRO A 20 2.87 -32.90 -6.06
CA PRO A 20 2.74 -32.72 -4.61
C PRO A 20 4.08 -32.79 -3.85
N SER A 21 5.13 -33.34 -4.47
CA SER A 21 6.47 -33.41 -3.88
C SER A 21 7.33 -32.15 -4.11
N ALA A 22 6.94 -31.27 -5.03
CA ALA A 22 7.68 -30.03 -5.30
C ALA A 22 7.55 -29.05 -4.13
N THR A 23 8.55 -28.20 -3.83
CA THR A 23 8.45 -27.18 -2.77
C THR A 23 7.48 -26.06 -3.15
N SER A 24 7.00 -25.26 -2.17
CA SER A 24 6.08 -24.15 -2.45
C SER A 24 6.67 -23.12 -3.43
N GLU A 25 7.98 -22.89 -3.32
CA GLU A 25 8.72 -22.03 -4.26
C GLU A 25 8.78 -22.63 -5.67
N ALA A 26 9.01 -23.94 -5.78
CA ALA A 26 9.03 -24.64 -7.07
C ALA A 26 7.63 -24.73 -7.74
N LEU A 27 6.55 -24.67 -6.95
CA LEU A 27 5.17 -24.65 -7.46
C LEU A 27 4.74 -23.27 -7.97
N LEU A 28 5.35 -22.19 -7.48
CA LEU A 28 4.92 -20.82 -7.77
C LEU A 28 4.92 -20.46 -9.26
N PRO A 29 5.93 -20.84 -10.08
CA PRO A 29 5.91 -20.58 -11.53
C PRO A 29 4.74 -21.27 -12.23
N ALA A 30 4.48 -22.54 -11.93
CA ALA A 30 3.38 -23.31 -12.52
C ALA A 30 2.01 -22.73 -12.13
N LEU A 31 1.86 -22.29 -10.87
CA LEU A 31 0.65 -21.63 -10.36
C LEU A 31 0.42 -20.26 -11.04
N ASN A 32 1.46 -19.45 -11.19
CA ASN A 32 1.38 -18.16 -11.89
C ASN A 32 1.00 -18.34 -13.37
N GLN A 33 1.61 -19.31 -14.03
CA GLN A 33 1.27 -19.66 -15.42
C GLN A 33 -0.19 -20.09 -15.53
N ARG A 34 -0.70 -20.88 -14.58
CA ARG A 34 -2.09 -21.32 -14.56
C ARG A 34 -3.07 -20.16 -14.39
N VAL A 35 -2.78 -19.22 -13.50
CA VAL A 35 -3.59 -17.99 -13.33
C VAL A 35 -3.60 -17.15 -14.61
N ALA A 36 -2.44 -16.98 -15.25
CA ALA A 36 -2.29 -16.19 -16.47
C ALA A 36 -3.05 -16.79 -17.67
N LEU A 37 -3.10 -18.12 -17.78
CA LEU A 37 -3.82 -18.84 -18.85
C LEU A 37 -5.32 -19.02 -18.58
N SER A 38 -5.80 -18.67 -17.38
CA SER A 38 -7.22 -18.84 -17.01
C SER A 38 -8.04 -17.61 -17.40
N PRO A 39 -9.16 -17.78 -18.14
CA PRO A 39 -10.03 -16.67 -18.50
C PRO A 39 -10.71 -16.06 -17.26
N PRO A 40 -11.12 -14.79 -17.29
CA PRO A 40 -11.86 -14.17 -16.19
C PRO A 40 -13.12 -14.98 -15.85
N GLY A 41 -13.27 -15.38 -14.58
CA GLY A 41 -14.37 -16.24 -14.14
C GLY A 41 -13.99 -17.18 -13.01
N PRO A 42 -14.83 -18.20 -12.72
CA PRO A 42 -14.64 -19.10 -11.58
C PRO A 42 -13.36 -19.94 -11.66
N GLU A 43 -12.90 -20.26 -12.87
CA GLU A 43 -11.67 -21.03 -13.09
C GLU A 43 -10.42 -20.24 -12.67
N ARG A 44 -10.38 -18.94 -13.00
CA ARG A 44 -9.30 -18.06 -12.57
C ARG A 44 -9.32 -17.84 -11.07
N ALA A 45 -10.50 -17.62 -10.48
CA ALA A 45 -10.64 -17.48 -9.03
C ALA A 45 -10.13 -18.74 -8.29
N TYR A 46 -10.42 -19.93 -8.82
CA TYR A 46 -9.90 -21.18 -8.28
C TYR A 46 -8.37 -21.28 -8.38
N ALA A 47 -7.78 -20.93 -9.53
CA ALA A 47 -6.32 -20.92 -9.70
C ALA A 47 -5.63 -19.91 -8.77
N GLU A 48 -6.24 -18.75 -8.54
CA GLU A 48 -5.74 -17.72 -7.61
C GLU A 48 -5.82 -18.19 -6.15
N GLN A 49 -6.90 -18.87 -5.77
CA GLN A 49 -7.06 -19.48 -4.45
C GLN A 49 -6.02 -20.58 -4.20
N ALA A 50 -5.84 -21.49 -5.17
CA ALA A 50 -4.83 -22.54 -5.10
C ALA A 50 -3.42 -21.94 -4.99
N ARG A 51 -3.14 -20.85 -5.73
CA ARG A 51 -1.88 -20.12 -5.60
C ARG A 51 -1.69 -19.59 -4.17
N ALA A 52 -2.69 -18.95 -3.59
CA ALA A 52 -2.62 -18.39 -2.25
C ALA A 52 -2.34 -19.44 -1.16
N VAL A 53 -2.86 -20.67 -1.32
CA VAL A 53 -2.64 -21.77 -0.38
C VAL A 53 -1.30 -22.47 -0.62
N LEU A 54 -1.00 -22.88 -1.86
CA LEU A 54 0.16 -23.73 -2.15
C LEU A 54 1.49 -22.97 -2.23
N ALA A 55 1.47 -21.68 -2.59
CA ALA A 55 2.66 -20.83 -2.64
C ALA A 55 3.20 -20.47 -1.25
N ASP A 56 2.35 -20.50 -0.22
CA ASP A 56 2.74 -20.23 1.16
C ASP A 56 3.11 -21.54 1.86
N PRO A 57 4.37 -21.71 2.34
CA PRO A 57 4.80 -22.96 2.98
C PRO A 57 3.99 -23.34 4.24
N GLY A 58 3.49 -22.34 4.96
CA GLY A 58 2.72 -22.53 6.18
C GLY A 58 1.29 -22.98 5.91
N LYS A 59 0.59 -22.29 5.00
CA LYS A 59 -0.76 -22.67 4.56
C LYS A 59 -0.76 -24.02 3.85
N ARG A 60 0.22 -24.24 2.97
CA ARG A 60 0.41 -25.54 2.34
C ARG A 60 0.60 -26.65 3.35
N ARG A 61 1.37 -26.45 4.42
CA ARG A 61 1.54 -27.47 5.45
C ARG A 61 0.20 -27.87 6.10
N VAL A 62 -0.65 -26.89 6.40
CA VAL A 62 -2.00 -27.14 6.95
C VAL A 62 -2.86 -27.90 5.94
N TYR A 63 -2.80 -27.48 4.68
CA TYR A 63 -3.48 -28.12 3.56
C TYR A 63 -3.06 -29.60 3.41
N ASP A 64 -1.75 -29.84 3.31
CA ASP A 64 -1.13 -31.15 3.12
C ASP A 64 -1.38 -32.06 4.33
N GLN A 65 -1.28 -31.53 5.56
CA GLN A 65 -1.53 -32.29 6.79
C GLN A 65 -2.95 -32.86 6.83
N ARG A 66 -3.95 -32.07 6.40
CA ARG A 66 -5.33 -32.53 6.32
C ARG A 66 -5.54 -33.52 5.17
N LEU A 67 -4.90 -33.28 4.03
CA LEU A 67 -4.99 -34.17 2.85
C LEU A 67 -4.42 -35.58 3.14
N HIS A 68 -3.38 -35.67 3.96
CA HIS A 68 -2.75 -36.95 4.35
C HIS A 68 -3.40 -37.62 5.57
N ASN A 69 -4.41 -37.00 6.20
CA ASN A 69 -5.10 -37.58 7.35
C ASN A 69 -6.35 -38.36 6.87
N PRO A 70 -6.34 -39.70 6.91
CA PRO A 70 -7.46 -40.52 6.40
C PRO A 70 -8.75 -40.37 7.22
N HIS A 71 -8.67 -39.80 8.41
CA HIS A 71 -9.83 -39.56 9.28
C HIS A 71 -10.31 -38.10 9.23
N ALA A 72 -9.60 -37.22 8.54
CA ALA A 72 -10.04 -35.84 8.38
C ALA A 72 -11.18 -35.76 7.37
N LYS A 73 -12.12 -34.84 7.61
CA LYS A 73 -13.12 -34.50 6.61
C LYS A 73 -12.43 -33.90 5.38
N PRO A 74 -12.88 -34.22 4.16
CA PRO A 74 -12.46 -33.54 2.94
C PRO A 74 -12.47 -32.02 3.10
N TRP A 75 -11.58 -31.34 2.41
CA TRP A 75 -11.62 -29.87 2.31
C TRP A 75 -12.90 -29.44 1.61
N THR A 76 -13.65 -28.52 2.24
CA THR A 76 -14.76 -27.82 1.58
C THR A 76 -14.25 -26.58 0.86
N PRO A 77 -14.97 -26.08 -0.18
CA PRO A 77 -14.58 -24.85 -0.87
C PRO A 77 -14.47 -23.64 0.06
N GLN A 78 -15.34 -23.55 1.08
CA GLN A 78 -15.32 -22.48 2.07
C GLN A 78 -14.08 -22.55 2.96
N GLU A 79 -13.76 -23.72 3.51
CA GLU A 79 -12.56 -23.90 4.35
C GLU A 79 -11.27 -23.61 3.58
N LEU A 80 -11.22 -23.95 2.29
CA LEU A 80 -10.08 -23.61 1.43
C LEU A 80 -10.01 -22.10 1.16
N HIS A 81 -11.14 -21.42 1.07
CA HIS A 81 -11.18 -19.97 0.92
C HIS A 81 -10.68 -19.30 2.20
N GLU A 82 -11.14 -19.75 3.35
CA GLU A 82 -10.67 -19.31 4.66
C GLU A 82 -9.16 -19.53 4.82
N LEU A 83 -8.64 -20.70 4.42
CA LEU A 83 -7.20 -20.97 4.43
C LEU A 83 -6.41 -20.07 3.46
N ALA A 84 -6.97 -19.79 2.28
CA ALA A 84 -6.34 -18.91 1.30
C ALA A 84 -6.21 -17.47 1.81
N VAL A 85 -7.24 -16.94 2.49
CA VAL A 85 -7.25 -15.57 3.04
C VAL A 85 -6.59 -15.46 4.42
N ALA A 86 -6.35 -16.58 5.11
CA ALA A 86 -5.64 -16.59 6.39
C ALA A 86 -4.28 -15.89 6.29
N GLN A 87 -3.79 -15.28 7.35
CA GLN A 87 -2.46 -14.65 7.33
C GLN A 87 -1.36 -15.71 7.15
N SER A 88 -0.36 -15.39 6.33
CA SER A 88 0.80 -16.25 6.11
C SER A 88 1.53 -16.53 7.42
N THR A 89 1.67 -17.80 7.79
CA THR A 89 2.42 -18.22 8.98
C THR A 89 3.93 -18.24 8.74
N ARG A 90 4.45 -17.34 7.88
CA ARG A 90 5.87 -17.01 7.83
C ARG A 90 6.25 -16.31 9.13
N SER A 91 6.35 -17.09 10.19
CA SER A 91 7.23 -16.78 11.30
C SER A 91 8.60 -16.50 10.70
N ALA A 92 9.19 -15.38 11.11
CA ALA A 92 10.59 -15.04 10.88
C ALA A 92 11.52 -16.04 11.61
N THR A 93 11.45 -17.32 11.28
CA THR A 93 12.42 -18.33 11.68
C THR A 93 13.50 -18.36 10.63
N GLY A 94 14.54 -17.54 10.81
CA GLY A 94 15.69 -17.57 9.91
C GLY A 94 16.90 -16.76 10.33
N PHE A 95 16.75 -15.64 11.04
CA PHE A 95 17.91 -14.79 11.39
C PHE A 95 17.97 -14.33 12.84
N LEU A 96 16.84 -14.24 13.55
CA LEU A 96 16.80 -13.81 14.95
C LEU A 96 16.73 -14.97 15.97
N ALA A 97 16.56 -16.22 15.51
CA ALA A 97 16.60 -17.40 16.37
C ALA A 97 18.03 -17.84 16.77
N GLN A 98 19.06 -17.32 16.09
CA GLN A 98 20.47 -17.59 16.41
C GLN A 98 21.11 -16.58 17.38
N LEU A 99 20.36 -15.57 17.86
CA LEU A 99 20.86 -14.58 18.83
C LEU A 99 20.33 -14.77 20.26
N LYS A 100 19.59 -15.85 20.55
CA LYS A 100 19.02 -16.14 21.88
C LYS A 100 19.61 -17.35 22.61
N THR A 101 20.82 -17.78 22.24
CA THR A 101 21.61 -18.72 23.05
C THR A 101 22.97 -18.13 23.38
N ALA A 102 22.99 -17.17 24.29
CA ALA A 102 24.18 -16.83 25.06
C ALA A 102 23.76 -16.69 26.54
N PRO A 103 24.31 -17.49 27.47
CA PRO A 103 23.99 -17.39 28.87
C PRO A 103 24.64 -16.13 29.47
N THR A 104 23.82 -15.37 30.19
CA THR A 104 24.21 -14.21 30.99
C THR A 104 25.16 -14.61 32.10
N ARG A 105 26.39 -14.09 32.07
CA ARG A 105 27.23 -13.71 33.24
C ARG A 105 28.62 -13.26 32.76
N ILE A 106 28.91 -11.96 32.83
CA ILE A 106 29.99 -11.34 33.62
C ILE A 106 30.10 -9.84 33.24
N LEU A 107 30.40 -9.07 34.28
CA LEU A 107 30.56 -7.63 34.41
C LEU A 107 31.51 -6.94 33.40
N ALA A 108 31.09 -5.69 33.09
CA ALA A 108 31.88 -4.45 33.11
C ALA A 108 32.97 -4.17 32.06
N THR A 109 33.05 -2.86 31.78
CA THR A 109 34.17 -2.10 31.18
C THR A 109 34.49 -2.36 29.71
N VAL A 110 34.12 -1.42 28.84
CA VAL A 110 35.04 -0.44 28.19
C VAL A 110 34.20 0.42 27.24
N ALA A 111 34.23 1.73 27.48
CA ALA A 111 33.87 2.74 26.50
C ALA A 111 34.97 2.82 25.42
N GLY A 112 34.58 2.96 24.16
CA GLY A 112 35.48 3.44 23.10
C GLY A 112 35.75 2.45 21.98
N VAL A 113 35.63 2.99 20.76
CA VAL A 113 36.19 2.49 19.50
C VAL A 113 35.39 1.39 18.79
N LEU A 114 34.44 1.81 17.94
CA LEU A 114 34.42 1.35 16.54
C LEU A 114 33.78 2.39 15.62
N LEU A 115 34.40 3.57 15.61
CA LEU A 115 34.40 4.49 14.49
C LEU A 115 35.76 4.26 13.83
N VAL A 116 35.80 3.51 12.73
CA VAL A 116 36.85 3.46 11.68
C VAL A 116 36.48 2.33 10.72
N GLY A 117 36.31 2.67 9.44
CA GLY A 117 36.49 1.70 8.35
C GLY A 117 35.32 1.54 7.38
N LEU A 118 34.96 2.58 6.62
CA LEU A 118 35.11 2.50 5.16
C LEU A 118 35.04 3.90 4.52
N VAL A 119 36.21 4.53 4.41
CA VAL A 119 36.47 5.59 3.42
C VAL A 119 37.02 4.87 2.19
N VAL A 120 36.34 4.94 1.05
CA VAL A 120 36.93 4.64 -0.26
C VAL A 120 36.71 5.85 -1.15
N ILE A 121 37.75 6.68 -1.23
CA ILE A 121 37.88 7.81 -2.15
C ILE A 121 38.69 7.34 -3.37
N ILE A 122 38.01 7.37 -4.51
CA ILE A 122 38.41 7.83 -5.86
C ILE A 122 39.62 7.16 -6.56
N VAL A 123 39.35 6.64 -7.77
CA VAL A 123 40.26 6.84 -8.92
C VAL A 123 39.48 7.52 -10.03
N ALA A 124 39.86 8.77 -10.31
CA ALA A 124 39.50 9.51 -11.49
C ALA A 124 40.31 8.97 -12.68
N VAL A 125 39.65 8.73 -13.81
CA VAL A 125 40.30 8.72 -15.12
C VAL A 125 39.71 9.86 -15.92
N SER A 126 40.36 11.00 -15.81
CA SER A 126 40.38 12.05 -16.82
C SER A 126 41.28 11.59 -17.96
N CYS A 127 40.72 11.40 -19.15
CA CYS A 127 41.48 11.51 -20.40
C CYS A 127 41.08 12.81 -21.09
N THR A 128 42.04 13.72 -21.05
CA THR A 128 42.17 14.95 -21.81
C THR A 128 42.17 14.71 -23.32
N GLY A 129 41.50 15.59 -24.07
CA GLY A 129 41.73 15.82 -25.48
C GLY A 129 41.29 17.25 -25.80
N GLY A 130 42.25 18.18 -25.81
CA GLY A 130 42.01 19.60 -26.06
C GLY A 130 42.47 20.07 -27.44
N GLY A 131 42.09 21.32 -27.75
CA GLY A 131 42.60 22.16 -28.85
C GLY A 131 41.76 22.10 -30.13
N THR A 132 41.38 23.18 -30.82
CA THR A 132 41.76 24.61 -30.80
C THR A 132 40.68 25.45 -31.53
N THR A 133 40.70 26.76 -31.30
CA THR A 133 39.93 27.86 -31.90
C THR A 133 40.10 27.94 -33.44
N ASP A 134 39.22 28.50 -34.29
CA ASP A 134 38.79 29.91 -34.37
C ASP A 134 37.73 30.16 -35.49
N VAL A 135 36.81 31.13 -35.23
CA VAL A 135 36.32 32.24 -36.09
C VAL A 135 35.12 32.10 -37.08
N ALA A 136 34.14 33.00 -36.80
CA ALA A 136 33.26 33.85 -37.65
C ALA A 136 31.89 33.39 -38.23
N SER A 137 30.85 34.04 -37.66
CA SER A 137 29.79 34.88 -38.29
C SER A 137 28.84 34.33 -39.38
N ASN A 138 27.58 34.12 -38.94
CA ASN A 138 26.23 34.29 -39.55
C ASN A 138 26.07 34.95 -40.95
N PRO A 139 24.89 34.86 -41.65
CA PRO A 139 23.54 34.38 -41.24
C PRO A 139 22.74 33.53 -42.30
N ASP A 140 21.47 33.24 -41.96
CA ASP A 140 20.33 32.88 -42.82
C ASP A 140 20.20 31.45 -43.40
N ALA A 141 19.32 30.64 -42.81
CA ALA A 141 18.06 30.20 -43.44
C ALA A 141 17.31 29.23 -42.52
N SER A 142 16.17 29.71 -42.01
CA SER A 142 15.17 28.94 -41.26
C SER A 142 14.62 27.79 -42.10
N ASN A 143 14.93 26.55 -41.71
CA ASN A 143 14.18 25.36 -42.12
C ASN A 143 13.73 24.60 -40.86
N SER A 144 12.41 24.54 -40.72
CA SER A 144 11.66 24.07 -39.57
C SER A 144 11.60 22.54 -39.52
N LYS A 145 12.14 21.94 -38.43
CA LYS A 145 11.66 20.72 -37.74
C LYS A 145 12.75 20.14 -36.82
N PRO A 146 12.36 19.41 -35.77
CA PRO A 146 11.56 19.80 -34.62
C PRO A 146 12.48 19.99 -33.39
N ASP A 147 12.25 21.01 -32.57
CA ASP A 147 12.95 21.12 -31.28
C ASP A 147 12.50 20.01 -30.33
N ALA A 148 13.19 18.88 -30.41
CA ALA A 148 13.42 17.99 -29.30
C ALA A 148 14.42 18.69 -28.36
N ASN A 149 13.94 19.69 -27.63
CA ASN A 149 14.69 20.27 -26.53
C ASN A 149 13.75 20.88 -25.48
N THR A 150 12.83 20.08 -24.96
CA THR A 150 12.36 20.28 -23.59
C THR A 150 13.44 19.73 -22.68
N GLY A 151 14.42 20.57 -22.33
CA GLY A 151 15.22 20.36 -21.14
C GLY A 151 14.24 20.15 -20.00
N ALA A 152 14.20 18.93 -19.45
CA ALA A 152 13.53 18.66 -18.20
C ALA A 152 14.16 19.60 -17.17
N GLY A 153 13.48 20.70 -16.85
CA GLY A 153 13.84 21.47 -15.67
C GLY A 153 13.73 20.48 -14.53
N ASP A 154 14.85 20.16 -13.89
CA ASP A 154 14.93 19.16 -12.82
C ASP A 154 13.82 19.46 -11.81
N ALA A 155 12.74 18.68 -11.85
CA ALA A 155 11.65 18.78 -10.90
C ALA A 155 12.28 18.49 -9.54
N SER A 156 12.51 19.56 -8.78
CA SER A 156 13.13 19.48 -7.47
C SER A 156 12.02 19.38 -6.44
N CYS A 157 12.14 18.38 -5.59
CA CYS A 157 11.17 18.13 -4.53
C CYS A 157 11.85 17.73 -3.24
N GLU A 158 11.21 18.05 -2.12
CA GLU A 158 11.71 17.80 -0.78
C GLU A 158 10.59 17.12 0.00
N GLN A 159 10.91 16.04 0.72
CA GLN A 159 9.96 15.44 1.66
C GLN A 159 9.79 16.36 2.87
N ILE A 160 8.54 16.59 3.27
CA ILE A 160 8.19 17.49 4.36
C ILE A 160 7.30 16.73 5.34
N GLN A 161 7.37 17.12 6.61
CA GLN A 161 6.53 16.56 7.67
C GLN A 161 5.05 16.59 7.30
N GLY A 162 4.39 15.44 7.41
CA GLY A 162 2.98 15.24 7.11
C GLY A 162 2.03 16.11 7.95
N SER A 163 2.47 16.62 9.10
CA SER A 163 1.70 17.58 9.91
C SER A 163 1.45 18.93 9.21
N LEU A 164 2.07 19.15 8.04
CA LEU A 164 1.89 20.35 7.20
C LEU A 164 1.00 20.07 5.97
N VAL A 165 0.17 19.02 6.01
CA VAL A 165 -0.63 18.56 4.87
C VAL A 165 -1.63 19.59 4.37
N GLU A 166 -2.06 20.52 5.21
CA GLU A 166 -2.89 21.66 4.82
C GLU A 166 -2.23 22.54 3.75
N LYS A 167 -0.90 22.50 3.62
CA LYS A 167 -0.18 23.22 2.55
C LYS A 167 -0.41 22.63 1.16
N ALA A 168 -0.84 21.37 1.08
CA ALA A 168 -1.27 20.75 -0.16
C ALA A 168 -2.74 21.07 -0.51
N ALA A 169 -3.47 21.80 0.33
CA ALA A 169 -4.87 22.13 0.09
C ALA A 169 -5.06 23.18 -1.02
N TRP A 170 -6.09 22.99 -1.85
CA TRP A 170 -6.49 23.95 -2.87
C TRP A 170 -7.33 25.08 -2.24
N THR A 171 -6.65 26.12 -1.74
CA THR A 171 -7.32 27.31 -1.16
C THR A 171 -7.34 28.49 -2.14
N ARG A 172 -6.16 28.93 -2.63
CA ARG A 172 -5.99 30.01 -3.62
C ARG A 172 -4.77 29.75 -4.50
N GLY A 173 -4.98 29.20 -5.70
CA GLY A 173 -3.90 28.86 -6.63
C GLY A 173 -3.44 27.40 -6.52
N ASP A 174 -2.42 27.05 -7.31
CA ASP A 174 -1.80 25.73 -7.28
C ASP A 174 -0.87 25.61 -6.06
N PRO A 175 -1.09 24.61 -5.17
CA PRO A 175 -0.21 24.41 -4.03
C PRO A 175 1.17 23.92 -4.51
N GLY A 176 2.24 24.53 -3.99
CA GLY A 176 3.62 24.04 -4.17
C GLY A 176 3.94 22.80 -3.32
N TYR A 177 2.91 22.07 -2.88
CA TYR A 177 2.97 20.89 -2.04
C TYR A 177 2.00 19.84 -2.57
N ALA A 178 2.39 18.58 -2.54
CA ALA A 178 1.56 17.46 -2.95
C ALA A 178 1.67 16.31 -1.97
N VAL A 179 0.58 15.56 -1.81
CA VAL A 179 0.62 14.23 -1.18
C VAL A 179 0.87 13.20 -2.27
N VAL A 180 1.98 12.48 -2.19
CA VAL A 180 2.29 11.38 -3.11
C VAL A 180 1.86 10.07 -2.49
N LEU A 181 0.84 9.42 -3.06
CA LEU A 181 0.35 8.14 -2.57
C LEU A 181 1.30 7.02 -2.99
N THR A 182 1.83 6.29 -2.02
CA THR A 182 2.86 5.26 -2.23
C THR A 182 2.34 3.83 -2.07
N GLN A 183 1.20 3.66 -1.40
CA GLN A 183 0.57 2.37 -1.18
C GLN A 183 -0.95 2.55 -1.13
N ALA A 184 -1.65 1.52 -1.59
CA ALA A 184 -3.09 1.39 -1.47
C ALA A 184 -3.41 -0.01 -0.93
N THR A 185 -4.22 -0.06 0.13
CA THR A 185 -4.73 -1.28 0.71
C THR A 185 -6.24 -1.32 0.52
N ASP A 186 -6.76 -2.43 0.00
CA ASP A 186 -8.21 -2.62 -0.14
C ASP A 186 -8.92 -2.58 1.21
N LEU A 187 -10.01 -1.82 1.27
CA LEU A 187 -10.89 -1.80 2.43
C LEU A 187 -11.83 -3.01 2.36
N PRO A 188 -12.18 -3.62 3.51
CA PRO A 188 -13.18 -4.67 3.56
C PRO A 188 -14.54 -4.19 3.05
N THR A 189 -15.26 -5.06 2.34
CA THR A 189 -16.72 -4.93 2.17
C THR A 189 -17.34 -5.12 3.56
N PRO A 190 -18.15 -4.19 4.11
CA PRO A 190 -18.95 -3.15 3.44
C PRO A 190 -18.38 -1.72 3.50
N ILE A 191 -17.24 -1.50 4.16
CA ILE A 191 -16.60 -0.18 4.29
C ILE A 191 -16.27 0.41 2.92
N ALA A 192 -15.69 -0.40 2.03
CA ALA A 192 -15.38 0.00 0.66
C ALA A 192 -16.63 0.46 -0.11
N THR A 193 -17.75 -0.24 0.06
CA THR A 193 -19.02 0.09 -0.61
C THR A 193 -19.61 1.37 -0.04
N GLY A 194 -19.69 1.49 1.29
CA GLY A 194 -20.22 2.69 1.93
C GLY A 194 -19.43 3.93 1.55
N LEU A 195 -18.09 3.88 1.56
CA LEU A 195 -17.24 5.02 1.16
C LEU A 195 -17.42 5.41 -0.31
N ALA A 196 -17.54 4.42 -1.20
CA ALA A 196 -17.71 4.66 -2.63
C ALA A 196 -19.12 5.20 -2.98
N GLU A 197 -20.16 4.76 -2.25
CA GLU A 197 -21.56 5.16 -2.47
C GLU A 197 -21.97 6.42 -1.69
N SER A 198 -21.14 6.90 -0.76
CA SER A 198 -21.43 8.08 0.06
C SER A 198 -21.54 9.33 -0.82
N ASN A 199 -22.74 9.90 -0.94
CA ASN A 199 -22.95 11.24 -1.50
C ASN A 199 -22.68 12.28 -0.40
N PHE A 200 -21.50 12.90 -0.44
CA PHE A 200 -21.03 13.87 0.55
C PHE A 200 -21.62 15.27 0.31
N ASP A 201 -22.96 15.39 0.24
CA ASP A 201 -23.66 16.67 0.05
C ASP A 201 -23.89 17.44 1.38
N GLY A 202 -22.86 17.50 2.24
CA GLY A 202 -22.80 18.44 3.36
C GLY A 202 -23.24 17.97 4.75
N LEU A 203 -23.50 16.67 4.98
CA LEU A 203 -23.91 16.13 6.30
C LEU A 203 -22.82 15.36 7.07
N GLY A 204 -21.54 15.58 6.74
CA GLY A 204 -20.39 14.98 7.43
C GLY A 204 -19.62 13.98 6.57
N THR A 205 -18.35 13.76 6.91
CA THR A 205 -17.48 12.77 6.27
C THR A 205 -17.94 11.37 6.67
N GLY A 206 -18.67 10.69 5.80
CA GLY A 206 -19.13 9.30 5.99
C GLY A 206 -18.05 8.24 6.25
N GLY A 207 -16.77 8.60 6.24
CA GLY A 207 -15.70 7.78 6.80
C GLY A 207 -14.90 8.58 7.83
N LYS A 208 -14.73 8.03 9.03
CA LYS A 208 -13.74 8.50 10.00
C LYS A 208 -12.45 7.70 9.84
N LEU A 209 -11.33 8.41 9.72
CA LEU A 209 -9.98 7.87 9.83
C LEU A 209 -9.42 8.26 11.20
N GLY A 210 -8.69 7.36 11.85
CA GLY A 210 -8.06 7.65 13.13
C GLY A 210 -6.88 6.72 13.42
N GLN A 211 -6.17 6.99 14.51
CA GLN A 211 -4.96 6.28 14.89
C GLN A 211 -5.10 5.68 16.30
N LEU A 212 -4.46 4.53 16.51
CA LEU A 212 -4.44 3.79 17.75
C LEU A 212 -3.10 4.00 18.47
N GLN A 213 -3.10 3.83 19.79
CA GLN A 213 -1.89 3.93 20.63
C GLN A 213 -0.77 2.96 20.20
N ASP A 214 -1.15 1.82 19.61
CA ASP A 214 -0.21 0.81 19.12
C ASP A 214 0.31 1.09 17.70
N LYS A 215 0.14 2.33 17.21
CA LYS A 215 0.52 2.84 15.89
C LYS A 215 -0.34 2.32 14.73
N GLY A 216 -1.32 1.46 15.01
CA GLY A 216 -2.31 1.07 14.00
C GLY A 216 -3.20 2.25 13.60
N VAL A 217 -3.83 2.15 12.44
CA VAL A 217 -4.88 3.10 12.01
C VAL A 217 -6.20 2.39 11.84
N PHE A 218 -7.30 3.11 11.93
CA PHE A 218 -8.62 2.54 11.72
C PHE A 218 -9.46 3.42 10.79
N VAL A 219 -10.32 2.76 10.04
CA VAL A 219 -11.36 3.38 9.22
C VAL A 219 -12.69 2.95 9.77
N VAL A 220 -13.57 3.89 10.08
CA VAL A 220 -14.95 3.64 10.50
C VAL A 220 -15.89 4.24 9.47
N ILE A 221 -16.91 3.50 9.08
CA ILE A 221 -18.06 4.03 8.35
C ILE A 221 -19.29 3.91 9.24
N ASP A 222 -19.95 5.04 9.46
CA ASP A 222 -21.16 5.08 10.28
C ASP A 222 -22.32 4.42 9.54
N ALA A 223 -23.21 3.82 10.32
CA ALA A 223 -24.39 3.13 9.82
C ALA A 223 -25.29 3.94 8.90
N TRP A 224 -25.30 5.28 9.03
CA TRP A 224 -26.05 6.17 8.16
C TRP A 224 -25.59 6.09 6.69
N PHE A 225 -24.36 5.62 6.46
CA PHE A 225 -23.77 5.42 5.15
C PHE A 225 -23.75 3.94 4.73
N ASN A 226 -24.34 3.06 5.54
CA ASN A 226 -24.46 1.64 5.24
C ASN A 226 -25.93 1.22 5.13
N ARG A 227 -26.23 0.41 4.11
CA ARG A 227 -27.60 -0.08 3.87
C ARG A 227 -28.11 -1.00 4.99
N ASP A 228 -27.21 -1.58 5.78
CA ASP A 228 -27.52 -2.52 6.86
C ASP A 228 -27.64 -1.85 8.23
N MET A 229 -27.64 -0.51 8.31
CA MET A 229 -27.76 0.26 9.56
C MET A 229 -26.79 -0.25 10.64
N THR A 230 -25.56 -0.56 10.23
CA THR A 230 -24.50 -1.09 11.10
C THR A 230 -23.26 -0.22 10.91
N ASP A 231 -22.60 0.17 12.01
CA ASP A 231 -21.29 0.80 11.93
C ASP A 231 -20.27 -0.30 11.63
N HIS A 232 -19.39 -0.06 10.67
CA HIS A 232 -18.30 -0.98 10.34
C HIS A 232 -16.97 -0.30 10.56
N ALA A 233 -16.01 -1.03 11.11
CA ALA A 233 -14.66 -0.55 11.31
C ALA A 233 -13.63 -1.55 10.78
N ALA A 234 -12.53 -1.05 10.23
CA ALA A 234 -11.37 -1.86 9.88
C ALA A 234 -10.15 -1.27 10.57
N VAL A 235 -9.34 -2.13 11.18
CA VAL A 235 -8.10 -1.76 11.86
C VAL A 235 -6.93 -2.29 11.03
N PHE A 236 -5.95 -1.43 10.78
CA PHE A 236 -4.75 -1.70 10.02
C PHE A 236 -3.51 -1.51 10.90
N SER A 237 -2.50 -2.31 10.66
CA SER A 237 -1.14 -2.11 11.17
C SER A 237 -0.51 -0.83 10.60
N ALA A 238 0.57 -0.34 11.21
CA ALA A 238 1.34 0.82 10.72
C ALA A 238 1.93 0.64 9.30
N ASP A 239 2.07 -0.60 8.83
CA ASP A 239 2.47 -0.94 7.47
C ASP A 239 1.30 -0.98 6.46
N GLY A 240 0.08 -0.71 6.93
CA GLY A 240 -1.14 -0.73 6.11
C GLY A 240 -1.75 -2.10 5.93
N THR A 241 -1.29 -3.14 6.66
CA THR A 241 -1.89 -4.48 6.62
C THR A 241 -3.17 -4.52 7.45
N LEU A 242 -4.26 -5.04 6.89
CA LEU A 242 -5.51 -5.27 7.63
C LEU A 242 -5.28 -6.26 8.78
N ARG A 243 -5.64 -5.85 10.00
CA ARG A 243 -5.59 -6.68 11.22
C ARG A 243 -6.95 -7.22 11.61
N GLU A 244 -7.96 -6.35 11.58
CA GLU A 244 -9.27 -6.66 12.13
C GLU A 244 -10.38 -5.95 11.37
N SER A 245 -11.55 -6.57 11.31
CA SER A 245 -12.78 -5.95 10.82
C SER A 245 -13.88 -6.18 11.86
N LEU A 246 -14.52 -5.09 12.25
CA LEU A 246 -15.47 -5.01 13.34
C LEU A 246 -16.79 -4.45 12.79
N LYS A 247 -17.89 -4.85 13.43
CA LYS A 247 -19.20 -4.30 13.15
C LYS A 247 -20.02 -4.16 14.43
N ARG A 248 -20.88 -3.16 14.50
CA ARG A 248 -21.85 -3.01 15.59
C ARG A 248 -23.15 -2.40 15.11
N PRO A 249 -24.30 -2.75 15.71
CA PRO A 249 -25.55 -2.04 15.45
C PRO A 249 -25.41 -0.55 15.83
N THR A 250 -26.01 0.33 15.03
CA THR A 250 -26.07 1.77 15.34
C THR A 250 -26.66 1.99 16.73
N MET A 251 -26.14 2.99 17.45
CA MET A 251 -26.63 3.40 18.78
C MET A 251 -26.47 2.37 19.91
N SER A 252 -25.84 1.21 19.67
CA SER A 252 -25.42 0.33 20.75
C SER A 252 -24.15 0.88 21.42
N SER A 253 -23.99 0.63 22.72
CA SER A 253 -22.66 0.69 23.32
C SER A 253 -21.80 -0.36 22.60
N GLY A 254 -20.95 0.09 21.69
CA GLY A 254 -20.12 -0.80 20.87
C GLY A 254 -19.31 -1.79 21.72
N PRO A 255 -18.76 -2.84 21.10
CA PRO A 255 -17.95 -3.80 21.84
C PRO A 255 -16.76 -3.09 22.50
N ALA A 256 -16.27 -3.62 23.62
CA ALA A 256 -15.21 -2.98 24.40
C ALA A 256 -13.93 -2.71 23.58
N ASN A 257 -13.72 -3.48 22.51
CA ASN A 257 -12.62 -3.35 21.55
C ASN A 257 -12.92 -2.42 20.37
N TRP A 258 -14.02 -1.65 20.36
CA TRP A 258 -14.27 -0.69 19.29
C TRP A 258 -13.11 0.31 19.19
N PRO A 259 -12.55 0.54 17.99
CA PRO A 259 -11.37 1.38 17.86
C PRO A 259 -11.67 2.80 18.28
N LYS A 260 -10.73 3.39 19.02
CA LYS A 260 -10.79 4.77 19.49
C LYS A 260 -9.48 5.44 19.18
N SER A 261 -9.58 6.66 18.69
CA SER A 261 -8.46 7.60 18.59
C SER A 261 -7.71 7.64 19.92
N PHE A 262 -6.40 7.57 19.86
CA PHE A 262 -5.56 7.82 21.03
C PHE A 262 -5.43 9.33 21.28
N ASP A 263 -4.96 9.70 22.47
CA ASP A 263 -5.04 11.08 22.97
C ASP A 263 -4.08 12.07 22.29
N LEU A 264 -3.03 11.58 21.60
CA LEU A 264 -2.10 12.41 20.82
C LEU A 264 -2.23 12.19 19.31
N GLU A 265 -3.37 11.69 18.85
CA GLU A 265 -3.71 11.66 17.42
C GLU A 265 -3.66 13.08 16.84
N LYS A 266 -3.10 13.22 15.63
CA LYS A 266 -3.08 14.49 14.89
C LYS A 266 -4.46 14.73 14.27
N ASP A 267 -4.86 15.98 14.13
CA ASP A 267 -6.12 16.32 13.45
C ASP A 267 -6.05 15.94 11.97
N ASP A 268 -7.15 15.42 11.42
CA ASP A 268 -7.28 15.14 10.00
C ASP A 268 -7.74 16.37 9.21
N THR A 269 -7.38 16.41 7.93
CA THR A 269 -7.85 17.43 6.98
C THR A 269 -8.70 16.80 5.88
N HIS A 270 -9.60 17.58 5.27
CA HIS A 270 -10.52 17.10 4.23
C HIS A 270 -10.68 18.13 3.10
N GLY A 271 -11.25 17.68 1.98
CA GLY A 271 -11.50 18.51 0.81
C GLY A 271 -10.44 18.36 -0.27
N TYR A 272 -10.39 19.34 -1.18
CA TYR A 272 -9.50 19.28 -2.33
C TYR A 272 -8.05 19.56 -1.96
N HIS A 273 -7.17 18.58 -2.21
CA HIS A 273 -5.72 18.67 -2.06
C HIS A 273 -5.02 18.33 -3.39
N HIS A 274 -3.77 18.73 -3.55
CA HIS A 274 -2.93 18.24 -4.63
C HIS A 274 -2.39 16.87 -4.24
N ILE A 275 -2.90 15.84 -4.91
CA ILE A 275 -2.56 14.44 -4.65
C ILE A 275 -2.11 13.79 -5.95
N THR A 276 -0.97 13.12 -5.91
CA THR A 276 -0.43 12.34 -7.02
C THR A 276 -0.36 10.87 -6.64
N ALA A 277 -0.42 9.99 -7.65
CA ALA A 277 -0.28 8.56 -7.46
C ALA A 277 1.15 8.12 -7.79
N GLY A 278 1.77 7.38 -6.88
CA GLY A 278 2.98 6.62 -7.16
C GLY A 278 2.71 5.37 -7.96
N GLN A 279 3.79 4.68 -8.32
CA GLN A 279 3.70 3.49 -9.18
C GLN A 279 2.80 2.42 -8.57
N GLY A 280 1.79 1.99 -9.33
CA GLY A 280 0.85 0.95 -8.91
C GLY A 280 -0.31 1.41 -8.03
N VAL A 281 -0.38 2.70 -7.68
CA VAL A 281 -1.51 3.30 -6.99
C VAL A 281 -2.48 3.92 -8.00
N GLN A 282 -3.78 3.73 -7.79
CA GLN A 282 -4.83 4.33 -8.62
C GLN A 282 -5.67 5.30 -7.77
N ILE A 283 -5.82 6.52 -8.27
CA ILE A 283 -6.74 7.51 -7.71
C ILE A 283 -8.11 7.31 -8.37
N PRO A 284 -9.21 7.16 -7.59
CA PRO A 284 -10.56 7.06 -8.13
C PRO A 284 -10.91 8.28 -8.98
N ALA A 285 -11.58 8.07 -10.12
CA ALA A 285 -11.95 9.16 -11.02
C ALA A 285 -12.91 10.15 -10.33
N GLU A 286 -13.77 9.64 -9.46
CA GLU A 286 -14.73 10.38 -8.64
C GLU A 286 -14.02 11.34 -7.67
N ALA A 287 -12.78 11.07 -7.27
CA ALA A 287 -12.01 11.97 -6.42
C ALA A 287 -11.52 13.21 -7.20
N GLY A 288 -11.56 13.20 -8.52
CA GLY A 288 -11.07 14.28 -9.36
C GLY A 288 -11.75 15.63 -9.12
N GLY A 289 -10.95 16.69 -9.17
CA GLY A 289 -11.37 18.07 -9.23
C GLY A 289 -11.34 18.64 -10.64
N THR A 290 -11.36 19.97 -10.72
CA THR A 290 -11.37 20.72 -11.99
C THR A 290 -9.97 21.04 -12.52
N LYS A 291 -8.92 20.81 -11.72
CA LYS A 291 -7.52 21.11 -12.05
C LYS A 291 -6.67 19.84 -12.00
N PRO A 292 -5.55 19.78 -12.75
CA PRO A 292 -4.58 18.68 -12.63
C PRO A 292 -4.13 18.49 -11.18
N GLY A 293 -4.03 17.24 -10.72
CA GLY A 293 -3.64 16.90 -9.35
C GLY A 293 -4.67 17.23 -8.27
N GLN A 294 -5.71 18.03 -8.57
CA GLN A 294 -6.77 18.37 -7.62
C GLN A 294 -7.62 17.14 -7.34
N THR A 295 -7.53 16.63 -6.11
CA THR A 295 -8.18 15.40 -5.67
C THR A 295 -8.89 15.64 -4.35
N TYR A 296 -10.15 15.19 -4.25
CA TYR A 296 -10.98 15.31 -3.05
C TYR A 296 -10.67 14.18 -2.06
N ALA A 297 -10.03 14.53 -0.96
CA ALA A 297 -9.82 13.64 0.17
C ALA A 297 -11.01 13.74 1.14
N LEU A 298 -11.51 12.58 1.57
CA LEU A 298 -12.48 12.47 2.65
C LEU A 298 -11.83 12.73 4.00
N ALA A 299 -10.60 12.22 4.16
CA ALA A 299 -9.74 12.46 5.30
C ALA A 299 -8.27 12.30 4.86
N ILE A 300 -7.40 13.16 5.38
CA ILE A 300 -5.96 13.00 5.36
C ILE A 300 -5.47 13.12 6.80
N LEU A 301 -4.98 12.02 7.35
CA LEU A 301 -4.51 11.93 8.72
C LEU A 301 -2.97 11.81 8.73
N PRO A 302 -2.26 12.85 9.19
CA PRO A 302 -0.82 12.72 9.44
C PRO A 302 -0.55 11.68 10.53
N ASP A 303 0.44 10.82 10.30
CA ASP A 303 0.79 9.79 11.27
C ASP A 303 1.47 10.44 12.49
N ALA A 304 1.00 10.12 13.69
CA ALA A 304 1.51 10.69 14.93
C ALA A 304 2.81 10.02 15.42
N PHE A 305 3.18 8.87 14.87
CA PHE A 305 4.39 8.13 15.21
C PHE A 305 5.47 8.18 14.12
N ASP A 306 5.13 8.66 12.93
CA ASP A 306 6.03 8.78 11.78
C ASP A 306 5.70 10.07 11.01
N ASP A 307 6.55 11.10 11.17
CA ASP A 307 6.29 12.42 10.59
C ASP A 307 6.32 12.43 9.05
N ASP A 308 6.84 11.39 8.39
CA ASP A 308 6.93 11.33 6.93
C ASP A 308 5.71 10.65 6.28
N VAL A 309 4.77 10.17 7.11
CA VAL A 309 3.61 9.39 6.69
C VAL A 309 2.32 10.19 6.84
N VAL A 310 1.47 10.09 5.82
CA VAL A 310 0.05 10.46 5.88
C VAL A 310 -0.82 9.30 5.43
N TRP A 311 -1.97 9.14 6.07
CA TRP A 311 -3.03 8.20 5.72
C TRP A 311 -4.16 8.93 5.02
N VAL A 312 -4.69 8.38 3.94
CA VAL A 312 -5.65 9.08 3.08
C VAL A 312 -6.85 8.20 2.74
N LEU A 313 -8.05 8.78 2.81
CA LEU A 313 -9.28 8.25 2.22
C LEU A 313 -9.72 9.20 1.11
N LEU A 314 -10.09 8.65 -0.06
CA LEU A 314 -10.47 9.43 -1.24
C LEU A 314 -11.96 9.25 -1.56
N ARG A 315 -12.58 10.30 -2.11
CA ARG A 315 -13.98 10.25 -2.57
C ARG A 315 -14.13 9.22 -3.69
N GLY A 316 -15.15 8.36 -3.60
CA GLY A 316 -15.35 7.24 -4.53
C GLY A 316 -14.32 6.11 -4.36
N GLY A 317 -13.40 6.23 -3.40
CA GLY A 317 -12.36 5.24 -3.13
C GLY A 317 -12.86 4.02 -2.39
N LYS A 318 -12.17 2.90 -2.63
CA LYS A 318 -12.39 1.61 -1.96
C LYS A 318 -11.16 1.15 -1.19
N GLN A 319 -10.18 2.03 -1.04
CA GLN A 319 -8.86 1.71 -0.51
C GLN A 319 -8.48 2.73 0.57
N LEU A 320 -7.71 2.26 1.53
CA LEU A 320 -6.92 3.10 2.43
C LEU A 320 -5.57 3.35 1.76
N TYR A 321 -5.18 4.62 1.64
CA TYR A 321 -3.91 4.98 1.02
C TYR A 321 -2.91 5.41 2.08
N LYS A 322 -1.63 5.11 1.84
CA LYS A 322 -0.48 5.63 2.59
C LYS A 322 0.38 6.47 1.65
N GLY A 323 0.74 7.67 2.07
CA GLY A 323 1.53 8.59 1.25
C GLY A 323 2.51 9.42 2.06
N THR A 324 3.18 10.31 1.36
CA THR A 324 4.17 11.25 1.90
C THR A 324 3.88 12.64 1.37
N LEU A 325 4.02 13.65 2.22
CA LEU A 325 3.93 15.04 1.81
C LEU A 325 5.26 15.49 1.22
N VAL A 326 5.20 16.16 0.06
CA VAL A 326 6.37 16.75 -0.58
C VAL A 326 6.11 18.21 -0.90
N ARG A 327 7.15 19.03 -0.82
CA ARG A 327 7.23 20.34 -1.46
C ARG A 327 7.87 20.17 -2.82
N PHE A 328 7.39 20.86 -3.85
CA PHE A 328 7.96 20.74 -5.20
C PHE A 328 8.04 22.08 -5.93
N ARG A 329 8.91 22.16 -6.94
CA ARG A 329 8.93 23.23 -7.96
C ARG A 329 8.74 22.59 -9.33
N GLY A 330 7.82 23.14 -10.12
CA GLY A 330 7.49 22.59 -11.44
C GLY A 330 6.39 21.53 -11.33
N GLU A 331 6.64 20.34 -11.88
CA GLU A 331 5.66 19.25 -11.83
C GLU A 331 5.71 18.51 -10.49
N ALA A 332 4.54 18.12 -9.98
CA ALA A 332 4.44 17.32 -8.77
C ALA A 332 5.04 15.93 -9.00
N PRO A 333 5.91 15.44 -8.11
CA PRO A 333 6.55 14.15 -8.28
C PRO A 333 5.54 13.01 -8.06
N THR A 334 5.84 11.86 -8.67
CA THR A 334 5.12 10.60 -8.48
C THR A 334 5.90 9.60 -7.64
N ASP A 335 7.17 9.87 -7.36
CA ASP A 335 8.01 9.05 -6.48
C ASP A 335 8.74 9.94 -5.47
N PRO A 336 8.32 9.97 -4.20
CA PRO A 336 8.92 10.84 -3.20
C PRO A 336 10.35 10.41 -2.85
N ARG A 337 10.80 9.21 -3.23
CA ARG A 337 12.17 8.73 -2.97
C ARG A 337 13.20 9.33 -3.92
N LYS A 338 12.74 9.91 -5.02
CA LYS A 338 13.59 10.61 -6.00
C LYS A 338 13.76 12.09 -5.69
N CYS A 339 13.17 12.56 -4.60
CA CYS A 339 13.24 13.94 -4.17
C CYS A 339 14.65 14.30 -3.67
N THR A 340 15.24 15.33 -4.30
CA THR A 340 16.50 15.94 -3.90
C THR A 340 16.23 17.25 -3.18
N PRO A 341 16.86 17.51 -2.01
CA PRO A 341 16.56 18.70 -1.21
C PRO A 341 16.57 19.99 -2.03
N LEU A 342 15.55 20.82 -1.82
CA LEU A 342 15.48 22.16 -2.39
C LEU A 342 16.55 23.02 -1.71
N GLY A 343 17.64 23.31 -2.41
CA GLY A 343 18.66 24.27 -1.98
C GLY A 343 18.14 25.69 -1.83
#